data_AF-A0A8T5JXE1-F1
#
_entry.id   AF-A0A8T5JXE1-F1
#
_cell.length_a   1.000
_cell.length_b   1.000
_cell.length_c   1.000
_cell.angle_alpha   90.00
_cell.angle_beta   90.00
_cell.angle_gamma   90.00
#
_symmetry.space_group_name_H-M   'P 1'
#
loop_
_entity.id
_entity.type
_entity.pdbx_description
1 polymer ?
#
loop_
_entity_poly.entity_id
_entity_poly.type
_entity_poly.pdbx_seq_one_letter_code
_entity_poly.pdbx_strand_id
1 'polypeptide(L)'
;MSEDNSKEEQIESTTESLLETVSDAEVNSRISFEEFTDERALISRDAFGKKQMKIKVLEVSDENPVLKWKFGDRVKVTKILVTIKHLTTQEVEEAEFNIEEIERELSEKRHYTSTNRWIPTGDIKNGYVIGDKHTRLISDAAALDYIVF
;
A
#
# COMPACT_ATOMS: atom_id res chain seq x y z
N MET A 1 36.01 40.84 -11.32
CA MET A 1 35.04 39.86 -11.82
C MET A 1 35.48 38.49 -11.28
N SER A 2 35.26 38.24 -9.99
CA SER A 2 35.78 37.04 -9.31
C SER A 2 34.97 36.63 -8.06
N GLU A 3 33.85 37.29 -7.79
CA GLU A 3 33.05 37.10 -6.57
C GLU A 3 31.79 36.25 -6.78
N ASP A 4 31.45 35.91 -8.03
CA ASP A 4 30.24 35.15 -8.34
C ASP A 4 30.47 33.62 -8.35
N ASN A 5 31.69 33.17 -8.71
CA ASN A 5 32.00 31.73 -8.82
C ASN A 5 32.07 31.01 -7.46
N SER A 6 32.35 31.73 -6.37
CA SER A 6 32.45 31.14 -5.02
C SER A 6 31.08 30.93 -4.37
N LYS A 7 30.03 31.60 -4.85
CA LYS A 7 28.66 31.41 -4.34
C LYS A 7 27.98 30.21 -4.99
N GLU A 8 28.23 29.97 -6.28
CA GLU A 8 27.69 28.81 -7.00
C GLU A 8 28.27 27.50 -6.46
N GLU A 9 29.58 27.43 -6.21
CA GLU A 9 30.24 26.26 -5.58
C GLU A 9 29.74 25.98 -4.15
N GLN A 10 29.40 27.02 -3.38
CA GLN A 10 28.81 26.88 -2.05
C GLN A 10 27.37 26.38 -2.09
N ILE A 11 26.57 26.80 -3.07
CA ILE A 11 25.19 26.33 -3.22
C ILE A 11 25.18 24.87 -3.70
N GLU A 12 26.02 24.52 -4.67
CA GLU A 12 26.14 23.14 -5.18
C GLU A 12 26.59 22.17 -4.08
N SER A 13 27.64 22.50 -3.32
CA SER A 13 28.09 21.68 -2.17
C SER A 13 27.04 21.53 -1.07
N THR A 14 26.21 22.55 -0.84
CA THR A 14 25.10 22.47 0.13
C THR A 14 23.97 21.58 -0.41
N THR A 15 23.72 21.58 -1.73
CA THR A 15 22.71 20.71 -2.35
C THR A 15 23.18 19.25 -2.49
N GLU A 16 24.45 19.02 -2.79
CA GLU A 16 25.04 17.67 -2.82
C GLU A 16 25.02 17.04 -1.42
N SER A 17 25.30 17.83 -0.38
CA SER A 17 25.17 17.39 1.03
C SER A 17 23.74 17.01 1.44
N LEU A 18 22.70 17.52 0.75
CA LEU A 18 21.30 17.16 1.00
C LEU A 18 20.85 15.93 0.20
N LEU A 19 21.57 15.60 -0.87
CA LEU A 19 21.32 14.46 -1.77
C LEU A 19 22.19 13.24 -1.45
N GLU A 20 23.17 13.38 -0.56
CA GLU A 20 23.92 12.26 -0.03
C GLU A 20 22.97 11.37 0.78
N THR A 21 22.45 10.35 0.11
CA THR A 21 21.59 9.32 0.68
C THR A 21 22.35 8.63 1.79
N VAL A 22 22.13 9.10 3.03
CA VAL A 22 22.53 8.39 4.23
C VAL A 22 21.82 7.06 4.17
N SER A 23 22.57 6.01 3.87
CA SER A 23 22.10 4.64 3.87
C SER A 23 21.35 4.36 5.18
N ASP A 24 20.07 4.00 5.03
CA ASP A 24 19.04 3.76 6.06
C ASP A 24 19.38 2.71 7.14
N ALA A 25 20.64 2.32 7.31
CA ALA A 25 21.05 1.26 8.22
C ALA A 25 21.32 1.74 9.66
N GLU A 26 21.57 3.03 9.92
CA GLU A 26 22.20 3.43 11.19
C GLU A 26 21.60 4.64 11.92
N VAL A 27 20.39 5.09 11.60
CA VAL A 27 19.72 6.14 12.39
C VAL A 27 18.66 5.52 13.29
N ASN A 28 19.06 5.27 14.54
CA ASN A 28 18.19 4.89 15.66
C ASN A 28 17.34 6.10 16.14
N SER A 29 16.75 6.84 15.20
CA SER A 29 15.76 7.89 15.48
C SER A 29 14.41 7.23 15.64
N ARG A 30 13.77 7.42 16.80
CA ARG A 30 12.42 6.91 17.12
C ARG A 30 11.30 7.38 16.17
N ILE A 31 11.62 8.23 15.20
CA ILE A 31 10.70 8.85 14.26
C ILE A 31 11.43 8.84 12.90
N SER A 32 11.05 7.95 11.99
CA SER A 32 11.59 7.93 10.62
C SER A 32 10.87 8.98 9.78
N PHE A 33 11.47 9.43 8.67
CA PHE A 33 10.86 10.41 7.77
C PHE A 33 9.50 9.91 7.23
N GLU A 34 9.29 8.59 7.08
CA GLU A 34 7.97 8.04 6.76
C GLU A 34 6.87 8.37 7.80
N GLU A 35 7.21 8.62 9.07
CA GLU A 35 6.22 8.98 10.09
C GLU A 35 5.59 10.36 9.85
N PHE A 36 6.23 11.22 9.04
CA PHE A 36 5.71 12.53 8.65
C PHE A 36 4.89 12.51 7.35
N THR A 37 4.83 11.36 6.67
CA THR A 37 4.16 11.24 5.37
C THR A 37 2.92 10.35 5.48
N ASP A 38 1.90 10.66 4.67
CA ASP A 38 0.68 9.84 4.53
C ASP A 38 0.96 8.39 4.07
N GLU A 39 2.21 8.08 3.70
CA GLU A 39 2.63 6.77 3.21
C GLU A 39 2.53 5.66 4.25
N ARG A 40 2.72 5.96 5.56
CA ARG A 40 2.51 4.97 6.63
C ARG A 40 1.06 4.48 6.67
N ALA A 41 0.09 5.34 6.37
CA ALA A 41 -1.32 4.95 6.34
C ALA A 41 -1.64 4.01 5.18
N LEU A 42 -0.78 3.93 4.15
CA LEU A 42 -0.94 3.06 2.98
C LEU A 42 -0.17 1.74 3.10
N ILE A 43 0.56 1.54 4.19
CA ILE A 43 1.38 0.36 4.42
C ILE A 43 0.83 -0.39 5.64
N SER A 44 0.58 -1.69 5.49
CA SER A 44 0.28 -2.58 6.62
C SER A 44 1.53 -3.37 7.00
N ARG A 45 1.70 -3.65 8.29
CA ARG A 45 2.80 -4.48 8.81
C ARG A 45 2.25 -5.80 9.33
N ASP A 46 3.05 -6.85 9.17
CA ASP A 46 2.78 -8.15 9.79
C ASP A 46 2.91 -8.06 11.32
N ALA A 47 2.31 -9.00 12.06
CA ALA A 47 2.35 -9.10 13.52
C ALA A 47 3.78 -9.12 14.07
N PHE A 48 4.74 -9.67 13.31
CA PHE A 48 6.15 -9.69 13.68
C PHE A 48 6.94 -8.47 13.16
N GLY A 49 6.32 -7.58 12.39
CA GLY A 49 6.95 -6.40 11.81
C GLY A 49 8.02 -6.69 10.74
N LYS A 50 8.14 -7.95 10.30
CA LYS A 50 9.16 -8.39 9.32
C LYS A 50 8.77 -8.14 7.87
N LYS A 51 7.46 -8.05 7.61
CA LYS A 51 6.91 -7.79 6.28
C LYS A 51 6.08 -6.52 6.28
N GLN A 52 6.14 -5.80 5.19
CA GLN A 52 5.27 -4.67 4.87
C GLN A 52 4.48 -5.00 3.62
N MET A 53 3.22 -4.58 3.58
CA MET A 53 2.36 -4.78 2.42
C MET A 53 1.71 -3.47 2.01
N LYS A 54 1.66 -3.24 0.70
CA LYS A 54 1.00 -2.12 0.05
C LYS A 54 0.03 -2.66 -1.00
N ILE A 55 -1.19 -2.12 -1.04
CA ILE A 55 -2.22 -2.56 -1.99
C ILE A 55 -2.62 -1.41 -2.90
N LYS A 56 -2.49 -1.62 -4.20
CA LYS A 56 -2.95 -0.71 -5.25
C LYS A 56 -4.22 -1.27 -5.90
N VAL A 57 -5.22 -0.42 -6.08
CA VAL A 57 -6.43 -0.74 -6.83
C VAL A 57 -6.14 -0.52 -8.32
N LEU A 58 -6.33 -1.57 -9.11
CA LEU A 58 -6.16 -1.51 -10.58
C LEU A 58 -7.50 -1.26 -11.26
N GLU A 59 -8.50 -2.08 -10.91
CA GLU A 59 -9.81 -2.02 -11.53
C GLU A 59 -10.91 -1.95 -10.47
N VAL A 60 -11.93 -1.20 -10.84
CA VAL A 60 -13.12 -0.89 -10.05
C VAL A 60 -14.34 -1.17 -10.92
N SER A 61 -15.37 -1.76 -10.32
CA SER A 61 -16.68 -1.94 -10.95
C SER A 61 -17.55 -0.70 -10.74
N ASP A 62 -18.34 -0.37 -11.76
CA ASP A 62 -19.33 0.72 -11.77
C ASP A 62 -20.62 0.39 -10.99
N GLU A 63 -20.66 -0.75 -10.28
CA GLU A 63 -21.83 -1.14 -9.48
C GLU A 63 -22.15 -0.12 -8.38
N ASN A 64 -23.40 0.35 -8.37
CA ASN A 64 -23.86 1.27 -7.35
C ASN A 64 -23.96 0.58 -5.97
N PRO A 65 -23.42 1.20 -4.90
CA PRO A 65 -23.53 0.63 -3.55
C PRO A 65 -24.97 0.60 -3.09
N VAL A 66 -25.34 -0.53 -2.48
CA VAL A 66 -26.64 -0.70 -1.83
C VAL A 66 -26.68 0.25 -0.63
N LEU A 67 -27.64 1.20 -0.62
CA LEU A 67 -27.88 2.16 0.48
C LEU A 67 -26.80 3.25 0.67
N LYS A 68 -26.56 4.06 -0.38
CA LYS A 68 -25.71 5.27 -0.33
C LYS A 68 -25.92 6.15 0.91
N TRP A 69 -27.16 6.31 1.36
CA TRP A 69 -27.49 7.18 2.50
C TRP A 69 -26.96 6.68 3.86
N LYS A 70 -26.78 5.36 4.05
CA LYS A 70 -26.25 4.79 5.30
C LYS A 70 -24.74 4.61 5.26
N PHE A 71 -24.23 4.24 4.10
CA PHE A 71 -22.87 3.70 3.97
C PHE A 71 -21.93 4.60 3.16
N GLY A 72 -22.44 5.72 2.66
CA GLY A 72 -21.72 6.67 1.83
C GLY A 72 -21.46 6.13 0.41
N ASP A 73 -20.56 6.81 -0.29
CA ASP A 73 -20.05 6.34 -1.57
C ASP A 73 -18.97 5.28 -1.34
N ARG A 74 -19.33 4.04 -1.69
CA ARG A 74 -18.43 2.90 -1.73
C ARG A 74 -18.24 2.46 -3.16
N VAL A 75 -17.05 1.94 -3.40
CA VAL A 75 -16.58 1.47 -4.67
C VAL A 75 -16.32 -0.02 -4.54
N LYS A 76 -16.74 -0.78 -5.56
CA LYS A 76 -16.50 -2.22 -5.62
C LYS A 76 -15.21 -2.49 -6.37
N VAL A 77 -14.20 -3.02 -5.69
CA VAL A 77 -12.91 -3.33 -6.30
C VAL A 77 -12.96 -4.68 -7.00
N THR A 78 -12.43 -4.77 -8.22
CA THR A 78 -12.37 -6.03 -9.00
C THR A 78 -10.96 -6.59 -9.04
N LYS A 79 -9.96 -5.76 -9.33
CA LYS A 79 -8.55 -6.18 -9.37
C LYS A 79 -7.66 -5.31 -8.48
N ILE A 80 -6.72 -5.96 -7.81
CA ILE A 80 -5.70 -5.32 -6.98
C ILE A 80 -4.30 -5.82 -7.34
N LEU A 81 -3.32 -4.95 -7.13
CA LEU A 81 -1.91 -5.31 -7.09
C LEU A 81 -1.45 -5.24 -5.64
N VAL A 82 -0.90 -6.33 -5.16
CA VAL A 82 -0.35 -6.43 -3.80
C VAL A 82 1.17 -6.50 -3.91
N THR A 83 1.84 -5.60 -3.19
CA THR A 83 3.29 -5.58 -3.07
C THR A 83 3.65 -5.93 -1.62
N ILE A 84 4.37 -7.02 -1.41
CA ILE A 84 4.89 -7.44 -0.10
C ILE A 84 6.40 -7.24 -0.10
N LYS A 85 6.89 -6.39 0.80
CA LYS A 85 8.31 -6.15 1.03
C LYS A 85 8.76 -6.87 2.29
N HIS A 86 9.76 -7.72 2.14
CA HIS A 86 10.43 -8.37 3.27
C HIS A 86 11.52 -7.44 3.81
N LEU A 87 11.37 -6.96 5.04
CA LEU A 87 12.33 -6.03 5.63
C LEU A 87 13.69 -6.70 5.90
N THR A 88 13.69 -7.99 6.20
CA THR A 88 14.90 -8.74 6.56
C THR A 88 15.73 -9.15 5.34
N THR A 89 15.09 -9.52 4.23
CA THR A 89 15.77 -9.99 3.01
C THR A 89 15.83 -8.93 1.91
N GLN A 90 15.12 -7.81 2.07
CA GLN A 90 14.94 -6.76 1.06
C GLN A 90 14.27 -7.25 -0.25
N GLU A 91 13.72 -8.46 -0.25
CA GLU A 91 12.98 -9.00 -1.38
C GLU A 91 11.61 -8.33 -1.47
N VAL A 92 11.18 -8.08 -2.71
CA VAL A 92 9.88 -7.48 -3.03
C VAL A 92 9.12 -8.48 -3.88
N GLU A 93 7.98 -8.93 -3.36
CA GLU A 93 7.03 -9.78 -4.07
C GLU A 93 5.87 -8.92 -4.56
N GLU A 94 5.60 -8.99 -5.86
CA GLU A 94 4.46 -8.31 -6.48
C GLU A 94 3.53 -9.35 -7.08
N ALA A 95 2.26 -9.28 -6.73
CA ALA A 95 1.25 -10.20 -7.21
C ALA A 95 -0.05 -9.47 -7.54
N GLU A 96 -0.56 -9.75 -8.73
CA GLU A 96 -1.85 -9.26 -9.19
C GLU A 96 -2.95 -10.25 -8.82
N PHE A 97 -4.02 -9.74 -8.20
CA PHE A 97 -5.16 -10.55 -7.78
C PHE A 97 -6.44 -10.03 -8.40
N ASN A 98 -7.13 -10.93 -9.10
CA ASN A 98 -8.50 -10.71 -9.55
C ASN A 98 -9.46 -11.18 -8.45
N ILE A 99 -9.91 -10.25 -7.61
CA ILE A 99 -10.73 -10.56 -6.43
C ILE A 99 -12.09 -11.12 -6.84
N GLU A 100 -12.62 -10.74 -8.01
CA GLU A 100 -13.88 -11.29 -8.50
C GLU A 100 -13.80 -12.79 -8.79
N GLU A 101 -12.71 -13.23 -9.42
CA GLU A 101 -12.47 -14.65 -9.70
C GLU A 101 -12.21 -15.43 -8.41
N ILE A 102 -11.41 -14.88 -7.51
CA ILE A 102 -11.10 -15.46 -6.20
C ILE A 102 -12.38 -15.62 -5.36
N GLU A 103 -13.26 -14.63 -5.34
CA GLU A 103 -14.55 -14.72 -4.62
C GLU A 103 -15.43 -15.82 -5.22
N ARG A 104 -15.50 -15.91 -6.56
CA ARG A 104 -16.26 -16.95 -7.25
C ARG A 104 -15.70 -18.34 -6.90
N GLU A 105 -14.39 -18.50 -6.93
CA GLU A 105 -13.73 -19.76 -6.56
C GLU A 105 -13.96 -20.11 -5.08
N LEU A 106 -13.89 -19.13 -4.18
CA LEU A 106 -14.17 -19.31 -2.77
C LEU A 106 -15.62 -19.77 -2.53
N SER A 107 -16.57 -19.18 -3.26
CA SER A 107 -17.99 -19.56 -3.19
C SER A 107 -18.24 -20.97 -3.71
N GLU A 108 -17.46 -21.43 -4.69
CA GLU A 108 -17.57 -22.76 -5.26
C GLU A 108 -16.93 -23.82 -4.35
N LYS A 109 -15.69 -23.58 -3.88
CA LYS A 109 -14.93 -24.55 -3.08
C LYS A 109 -15.39 -24.61 -1.63
N ARG A 110 -15.74 -23.46 -1.03
CA ARG A 110 -15.99 -23.34 0.42
C ARG A 110 -17.40 -22.84 0.75
N HIS A 111 -18.24 -22.53 -0.24
CA HIS A 111 -19.60 -22.03 -0.05
C HIS A 111 -19.71 -20.80 0.86
N TYR A 112 -18.64 -20.03 0.96
CA TYR A 112 -18.64 -18.72 1.62
C TYR A 112 -18.78 -17.61 0.59
N THR A 113 -19.51 -16.56 0.95
CA THR A 113 -19.63 -15.34 0.15
C THR A 113 -19.04 -14.19 0.96
N SER A 114 -18.32 -13.30 0.30
CA SER A 114 -17.56 -12.23 0.94
C SER A 114 -18.01 -10.89 0.41
N THR A 115 -18.35 -9.96 1.29
CA THR A 115 -18.66 -8.56 0.90
C THR A 115 -17.43 -7.65 1.06
N ASN A 116 -16.23 -8.22 1.04
CA ASN A 116 -14.99 -7.52 1.34
C ASN A 116 -14.46 -6.64 0.20
N ARG A 117 -15.07 -6.73 -1.00
CA ARG A 117 -14.74 -5.88 -2.16
C ARG A 117 -15.23 -4.44 -2.06
N TRP A 118 -16.14 -4.13 -1.14
CA TRP A 118 -16.71 -2.79 -1.00
C TRP A 118 -15.84 -1.91 -0.11
N ILE A 119 -15.21 -0.89 -0.71
CA ILE A 119 -14.32 0.06 -0.02
C ILE A 119 -14.89 1.47 -0.10
N PRO A 120 -14.94 2.22 1.02
CA PRO A 120 -15.26 3.65 0.99
C PRO A 120 -14.26 4.43 0.14
N THR A 121 -14.73 5.37 -0.67
CA THR A 121 -13.85 6.22 -1.51
C THR A 121 -12.82 7.00 -0.69
N GLY A 122 -13.15 7.40 0.53
CA GLY A 122 -12.22 8.08 1.45
C GLY A 122 -11.05 7.20 1.92
N ASP A 123 -11.18 5.88 1.82
CA ASP A 123 -10.14 4.91 2.19
C ASP A 123 -9.21 4.58 1.01
N ILE A 124 -9.39 5.24 -0.14
CA ILE A 124 -8.55 5.11 -1.33
C ILE A 124 -7.86 6.46 -1.56
N LYS A 125 -6.54 6.50 -1.40
CA LYS A 125 -5.70 7.68 -1.66
C LYS A 125 -4.79 7.39 -2.85
N ASN A 126 -4.89 8.18 -3.91
CA ASN A 126 -4.07 8.03 -5.13
C ASN A 126 -4.06 6.59 -5.70
N GLY A 127 -5.18 5.88 -5.62
CA GLY A 127 -5.31 4.49 -6.08
C GLY A 127 -4.71 3.45 -5.13
N TYR A 128 -4.20 3.84 -3.96
CA TYR A 128 -3.78 2.93 -2.91
C TYR A 128 -4.82 2.85 -1.80
N VAL A 129 -4.97 1.66 -1.23
CA VAL A 129 -5.88 1.41 -0.12
C VAL A 129 -5.17 1.72 1.20
N ILE A 130 -5.91 2.20 2.19
CA ILE A 130 -5.41 2.35 3.56
C ILE A 130 -5.09 0.98 4.19
N GLY A 131 -3.98 0.90 4.91
CA GLY A 131 -3.46 -0.32 5.55
C GLY A 131 -4.48 -1.07 6.42
N ASP A 132 -5.35 -0.34 7.13
CA ASP A 132 -6.42 -0.91 7.96
C ASP A 132 -7.43 -1.77 7.17
N LYS A 133 -7.55 -1.56 5.85
CA LYS A 133 -8.45 -2.33 4.98
C LYS A 133 -7.74 -3.47 4.25
N HIS A 134 -6.41 -3.56 4.34
CA HIS A 134 -5.65 -4.57 3.60
C HIS A 134 -6.08 -5.98 3.95
N THR A 135 -6.04 -6.35 5.23
CA THR A 135 -6.41 -7.70 5.70
C THR A 135 -7.83 -8.09 5.29
N ARG A 136 -8.75 -7.11 5.22
CA ARG A 136 -10.12 -7.36 4.76
C ARG A 136 -10.16 -7.66 3.26
N LEU A 137 -9.44 -6.93 2.43
CA LEU A 137 -9.38 -7.19 0.99
C LEU A 137 -8.72 -8.53 0.65
N ILE A 138 -7.62 -8.85 1.34
CA ILE A 138 -6.85 -10.06 1.04
C ILE A 138 -7.38 -11.31 1.76
N SER A 139 -8.43 -11.20 2.58
CA SER A 139 -8.94 -12.34 3.37
C SER A 139 -9.31 -13.54 2.51
N ASP A 140 -9.87 -13.28 1.33
CA ASP A 140 -10.38 -14.31 0.43
C ASP A 140 -9.21 -15.00 -0.28
N ALA A 141 -8.20 -14.21 -0.67
CA ALA A 141 -6.95 -14.72 -1.23
C ALA A 141 -6.15 -15.53 -0.20
N ALA A 142 -6.06 -15.04 1.04
CA ALA A 142 -5.42 -15.75 2.15
C ALA A 142 -6.17 -17.04 2.50
N ALA A 143 -7.50 -17.05 2.44
CA ALA A 143 -8.30 -18.25 2.70
C ALA A 143 -8.08 -19.34 1.63
N LEU A 144 -7.73 -18.97 0.40
CA LEU A 144 -7.35 -19.88 -0.68
C LEU A 144 -5.83 -20.14 -0.77
N ASP A 145 -5.07 -19.69 0.24
CA ASP A 145 -3.61 -19.85 0.33
C ASP A 145 -2.82 -19.17 -0.80
N TYR A 146 -3.40 -18.17 -1.47
CA TYR A 146 -2.72 -17.40 -2.52
C TYR A 146 -1.73 -16.38 -1.97
N ILE A 147 -1.92 -15.93 -0.73
CA ILE A 147 -1.06 -14.95 -0.06
C ILE A 147 -0.81 -15.43 1.36
N VAL A 148 0.46 -15.37 1.79
CA VAL A 148 0.84 -15.56 3.18
C VAL A 148 1.49 -14.28 3.69
N PHE A 149 0.69 -13.48 4.41
CA PHE A 149 1.16 -12.27 5.08
C PHE A 149 1.67 -12.62 6.47
#